data_AF-A0A1F8DTS5-F1
#
_entry.id   AF-A0A1F8DTS5-F1
#
_cell.length_a   1.000
_cell.length_b   1.000
_cell.length_c   1.000
_cell.angle_alpha   90.00
_cell.angle_beta   90.00
_cell.angle_gamma   90.00
#
_symmetry.space_group_name_H-M   'P 1'
#
loop_
_entity.id
_entity.type
_entity.pdbx_description
1 polymer ?
#
loop_
_entity_poly.entity_id
_entity_poly.type
_entity_poly.pdbx_seq_one_letter_code
_entity_poly.pdbx_strand_id
1 'polypeptide(L)'
;MRVKRILILVAFACVLVFLWIQLYGMLRETSELRTSAEERGKAYGALAEENKQLELEARYYVYPENVEKFLRSRFNYKKPGEGMIIVIPD
;
A
#
# COMPACT_ATOMS: atom_id res chain seq x y z
N MET A 1 -46.35 34.31 -28.23
CA MET A 1 -45.54 34.49 -26.99
C MET A 1 -45.39 33.22 -26.15
N ARG A 2 -46.44 32.39 -25.96
CA ARG A 2 -46.34 31.16 -25.14
C ARG A 2 -45.35 30.11 -25.69
N VAL A 3 -45.34 29.87 -27.00
CA VAL A 3 -44.44 28.90 -27.65
C VAL A 3 -42.95 29.28 -27.52
N LYS A 4 -42.62 30.57 -27.67
CA LYS A 4 -41.23 31.07 -27.49
C LYS A 4 -40.75 30.88 -26.04
N ARG A 5 -41.63 31.06 -25.06
CA ARG A 5 -41.31 30.81 -23.63
C ARG A 5 -41.10 29.33 -23.33
N ILE A 6 -41.90 28.45 -23.94
CA ILE A 6 -41.75 27.00 -23.80
C ILE A 6 -40.42 26.52 -24.42
N LEU A 7 -40.06 27.03 -25.60
CA LEU A 7 -38.77 26.70 -26.23
C LEU A 7 -37.56 27.11 -25.38
N ILE A 8 -37.61 28.30 -24.76
CA ILE A 8 -36.55 28.77 -23.86
C ILE A 8 -36.46 27.88 -22.61
N LEU A 9 -37.59 27.49 -22.03
CA LEU A 9 -37.63 26.58 -20.88
C LEU A 9 -37.07 25.20 -21.21
N VAL A 10 -37.39 24.65 -22.38
CA VAL A 10 -36.86 23.36 -22.83
C VAL A 10 -35.35 23.44 -23.06
N ALA A 11 -34.87 24.50 -23.72
CA ALA A 11 -33.44 24.71 -23.92
C ALA A 11 -32.70 24.85 -22.58
N PHE A 12 -33.27 25.58 -21.62
CA PHE A 12 -32.72 25.73 -20.28
C PHE A 12 -32.67 24.39 -19.52
N ALA A 13 -33.74 23.59 -19.60
CA ALA A 13 -33.77 22.26 -19.01
C ALA A 13 -32.71 21.32 -19.62
N CYS A 14 -32.51 21.36 -20.95
CA CYS A 14 -31.47 20.58 -21.60
C CYS A 14 -30.06 20.97 -21.12
N VAL A 15 -29.79 22.26 -20.94
CA VAL A 15 -28.51 22.73 -20.39
C VAL A 15 -28.31 22.24 -18.96
N LEU A 16 -29.35 22.28 -18.12
CA LEU A 16 -29.27 21.78 -16.75
C LEU A 16 -29.00 20.28 -16.67
N VAL A 17 -29.65 19.48 -17.54
CA VAL A 17 -29.40 18.03 -17.61
C VAL A 17 -27.97 17.75 -18.07
N PHE A 18 -27.47 18.48 -19.08
CA PHE A 18 -26.11 18.34 -19.56
C PHE A 18 -25.07 18.65 -18.46
N LEU A 19 -25.27 19.75 -17.73
CA LEU A 19 -24.41 20.11 -16.60
C LEU A 19 -24.45 19.05 -15.49
N TRP A 20 -25.62 18.48 -15.20
CA TRP A 20 -25.78 17.40 -14.24
C TRP A 20 -24.97 16.15 -14.60
N ILE A 21 -25.02 15.73 -15.87
CA ILE A 21 -24.26 14.58 -16.37
C ILE A 21 -22.76 14.84 -16.24
N GLN A 22 -22.31 16.04 -16.61
CA GLN A 22 -20.90 16.42 -16.54
C GLN A 22 -20.39 16.45 -15.09
N LEU A 23 -21.17 17.02 -14.17
CA LEU A 23 -20.82 17.09 -12.75
C LEU A 23 -20.74 15.69 -12.13
N TYR A 24 -21.68 14.81 -12.49
CA TYR A 24 -21.70 13.43 -12.00
C TYR A 24 -20.50 12.62 -12.51
N GLY A 25 -20.13 12.79 -13.79
CA GLY A 25 -18.93 12.15 -14.36
C GLY A 25 -17.66 12.60 -13.64
N MET A 26 -17.50 13.89 -13.40
CA MET A 26 -16.33 14.47 -12.73
C MET A 26 -16.21 14.00 -11.27
N LEU A 27 -17.32 13.95 -10.53
CA LEU A 27 -17.32 13.45 -9.15
C LEU A 27 -16.89 11.98 -9.07
N ARG A 28 -17.35 11.15 -10.01
CA ARG A 28 -16.97 9.74 -10.07
C ARG A 28 -15.48 9.56 -10.33
N GLU A 29 -14.94 10.28 -11.31
CA GLU A 29 -13.51 10.23 -11.67
C GLU A 29 -12.62 10.66 -10.49
N THR A 30 -13.00 11.70 -9.74
CA THR A 30 -12.23 12.12 -8.56
C THR A 30 -12.22 11.07 -7.44
N SER A 31 -13.28 10.27 -7.28
CA SER A 31 -13.34 9.21 -6.27
C SER A 31 -12.48 7.99 -6.64
N GLU A 32 -12.48 7.61 -7.92
CA GLU A 32 -11.69 6.48 -8.43
C GLU A 32 -10.19 6.83 -8.44
N LEU A 33 -9.83 8.07 -8.81
CA LEU A 33 -8.46 8.57 -8.73
C LEU A 33 -7.95 8.65 -7.29
N ARG A 34 -8.80 9.09 -6.34
CA ARG A 34 -8.42 9.20 -4.92
C ARG A 34 -8.18 7.82 -4.30
N THR A 35 -9.04 6.85 -4.58
CA THR A 35 -8.87 5.46 -4.11
C THR A 35 -7.60 4.84 -4.67
N SER A 36 -7.36 5.00 -5.98
CA SER A 36 -6.14 4.52 -6.64
C SER A 36 -4.87 5.17 -6.09
N ALA A 37 -4.91 6.46 -5.77
CA ALA A 37 -3.80 7.17 -5.17
C ALA A 37 -3.53 6.70 -3.74
N GLU A 38 -4.58 6.44 -2.96
CA GLU A 38 -4.45 5.94 -1.59
C GLU A 38 -3.91 4.50 -1.54
N GLU A 39 -4.39 3.62 -2.41
CA GLU A 39 -3.88 2.24 -2.54
C GLU A 39 -2.41 2.22 -2.95
N ARG A 40 -2.04 3.03 -3.96
CA ARG A 40 -0.64 3.17 -4.35
C ARG A 40 0.20 3.75 -3.21
N GLY A 41 -0.29 4.75 -2.50
CA GLY A 41 0.40 5.33 -1.33
C GLY A 41 0.65 4.30 -0.23
N LYS A 42 -0.33 3.44 0.06
CA LYS A 42 -0.18 2.34 1.03
C LYS A 42 0.86 1.31 0.56
N ALA A 43 0.84 0.92 -0.71
CA ALA A 43 1.81 -0.01 -1.28
C ALA A 43 3.24 0.56 -1.23
N TYR A 44 3.42 1.84 -1.59
CA TYR A 44 4.70 2.52 -1.47
C TYR A 44 5.18 2.61 -0.02
N GLY A 45 4.30 2.93 0.93
CA GLY A 45 4.64 2.97 2.35
C GLY A 45 5.10 1.60 2.88
N ALA A 46 4.39 0.54 2.51
CA ALA A 46 4.76 -0.82 2.90
C ALA A 46 6.12 -1.24 2.32
N LEU A 47 6.36 -0.97 1.03
CA LEU A 47 7.64 -1.26 0.36
C LEU A 47 8.80 -0.45 0.95
N ALA A 48 8.56 0.81 1.31
CA ALA A 48 9.59 1.65 1.93
C ALA A 48 9.99 1.13 3.32
N GLU A 49 9.02 0.68 4.12
CA GLU A 49 9.29 0.08 5.43
C GLU A 49 10.00 -1.28 5.28
N GLU A 50 9.55 -2.14 4.35
CA GLU A 50 10.22 -3.41 4.04
C GLU A 50 11.68 -3.19 3.63
N ASN A 51 11.93 -2.24 2.72
CA ASN A 51 13.29 -1.94 2.27
C ASN A 51 14.17 -1.45 3.42
N LYS A 52 13.62 -0.64 4.34
CA LYS A 52 14.34 -0.18 5.54
C LYS A 52 14.69 -1.34 6.48
N GLN A 53 13.77 -2.29 6.69
CA GLN A 53 14.03 -3.48 7.49
C GLN A 53 15.11 -4.36 6.85
N LEU A 54 15.02 -4.61 5.54
CA LEU A 54 16.01 -5.37 4.80
C LEU A 54 17.39 -4.71 4.85
N GLU A 55 17.46 -3.38 4.77
CA GLU A 55 18.72 -2.65 4.89
C GLU A 55 19.33 -2.78 6.30
N LEU A 56 18.51 -2.75 7.35
CA LEU A 56 18.94 -2.98 8.72
C LEU A 56 19.45 -4.42 8.91
N GLU A 57 18.73 -5.41 8.39
CA GLU A 57 19.16 -6.81 8.41
C GLU A 57 20.47 -7.01 7.65
N ALA A 58 20.59 -6.44 6.45
CA ALA A 58 21.80 -6.51 5.66
C ALA A 58 23.00 -5.94 6.44
N ARG A 59 22.86 -4.75 7.05
CA ARG A 59 23.91 -4.18 7.91
C ARG A 59 24.19 -5.03 9.13
N TYR A 60 23.17 -5.65 9.73
CA TYR A 60 23.36 -6.54 10.88
C TYR A 60 24.24 -7.74 10.50
N TYR A 61 24.01 -8.35 9.34
CA TYR A 61 24.79 -9.51 8.85
C TYR A 61 26.15 -9.17 8.24
N VAL A 62 26.48 -7.89 8.02
CA VAL A 62 27.84 -7.48 7.62
C VAL A 62 28.87 -7.87 8.70
N TYR A 63 28.47 -7.90 9.98
CA TYR A 63 29.37 -8.25 11.07
C TYR A 63 29.40 -9.77 11.31
N PRO A 64 30.57 -10.43 11.23
CA PRO A 64 30.70 -11.88 11.38
C PRO A 64 30.13 -12.43 12.70
N GLU A 65 30.23 -11.65 13.78
CA GLU A 65 29.68 -12.01 15.10
C GLU A 65 28.16 -12.15 15.09
N ASN A 66 27.49 -11.30 14.32
CA ASN A 66 26.03 -11.31 14.18
C ASN A 66 25.57 -12.48 13.31
N VAL A 67 26.37 -12.84 12.29
CA VAL A 67 26.17 -14.05 11.49
C VAL A 67 26.33 -15.29 12.38
N GLU A 68 27.36 -15.34 13.24
CA GLU A 68 27.55 -16.44 14.20
C GLU A 68 26.33 -16.57 15.14
N LYS A 69 25.84 -15.44 15.69
CA LYS A 69 24.64 -15.43 16.54
C LYS A 69 23.39 -15.95 15.81
N PHE A 70 23.18 -15.54 14.56
CA PHE A 70 22.07 -16.02 13.74
C PHE A 70 22.18 -17.52 13.44
N LEU A 71 23.38 -17.99 13.08
CA LEU A 71 23.63 -19.40 12.82
C LEU A 71 23.42 -20.26 14.07
N ARG A 72 23.85 -19.78 15.24
CA ARG A 72 23.60 -20.42 16.54
C ARG A 72 22.12 -20.43 16.91
N SER A 73 21.39 -19.33 16.73
CA SER A 73 19.98 -19.25 17.13
C SER A 73 19.04 -19.98 16.18
N ARG A 74 19.32 -19.95 14.88
CA ARG A 74 18.44 -20.53 13.85
C ARG A 74 18.69 -22.02 13.61
N PHE A 75 19.95 -22.45 13.70
CA PHE A 75 20.36 -23.81 13.34
C PHE A 75 21.03 -24.57 14.49
N ASN A 76 21.08 -23.98 15.70
CA ASN A 76 21.77 -24.58 16.86
C ASN A 76 23.24 -24.93 16.58
N TYR A 77 23.91 -24.19 15.69
CA TYR A 77 25.32 -24.42 15.41
C TYR A 77 26.19 -24.22 16.67
N LYS A 78 27.26 -25.00 16.77
CA LYS A 78 28.17 -25.00 17.92
C LYS A 78 29.62 -24.88 17.47
N LYS A 79 30.46 -24.27 18.30
CA LYS A 79 31.91 -24.28 18.06
C LYS A 79 32.46 -25.69 18.31
N PRO A 80 33.54 -26.11 17.63
CA PRO A 80 34.19 -27.38 17.89
C PRO A 80 34.54 -27.48 19.39
N GLY A 81 33.99 -28.48 20.09
CA GLY A 81 34.19 -28.70 21.53
C GLY A 81 33.05 -28.26 22.46
N GLU A 82 31.99 -27.60 21.97
CA GLU A 82 30.80 -27.30 22.77
C GLU A 82 29.80 -28.49 22.78
N GLY A 83 29.42 -28.98 23.97
CA GLY A 83 28.43 -30.07 24.13
C GLY A 83 26.98 -29.62 23.91
N MET A 84 26.13 -30.47 23.32
CA MET A 84 24.70 -30.22 23.08
C MET A 84 23.84 -30.97 24.11
N ILE A 85 22.99 -30.24 24.84
CA ILE A 85 21.97 -30.82 25.73
C ILE A 85 20.63 -30.72 24.99
N ILE A 86 20.04 -31.86 24.61
CA ILE A 86 18.68 -31.92 24.09
C ILE A 86 17.77 -32.23 25.28
N VAL A 87 16.85 -31.31 25.59
CA VAL A 87 15.82 -31.52 26.62
C VAL A 87 14.57 -32.02 25.90
N ILE A 88 14.19 -33.28 26.17
CA ILE A 88 12.93 -33.86 25.72
C ILE A 88 11.96 -33.73 26.90
N PRO A 89 10.81 -33.05 26.76
CA PRO A 89 9.79 -33.04 27.80
C PRO A 89 9.06 -34.39 27.87
N ASP A 90 8.77 -34.83 29.10
CA ASP A 90 7.96 -36.01 29.41
C ASP A 90 6.48 -35.84 29.02
#